data_AF-A0A7K0X9D1-F1
#
_entry.id   AF-A0A7K0X9D1-F1
#
_cell.length_a   1.000
_cell.length_b   1.000
_cell.length_c   1.000
_cell.angle_alpha   90.00
_cell.angle_beta   90.00
_cell.angle_gamma   90.00
#
_symmetry.space_group_name_H-M   'P 1'
#
loop_
_entity.id
_entity.type
_entity.pdbx_description
1 polymer ?
#
loop_
_entity_poly.entity_id
_entity_poly.type
_entity_poly.pdbx_seq_one_letter_code
_entity_poly.pdbx_strand_id
1 'polypeptide(L)'
;SAGWSFSDETELGTAISSAKVSWPASNYEVFWSTEKEVWELSHGGVPNLSSIGARLTADTFVIQLVSITDSIYKDKVGGVTPFSATVGSGKGFILRDGKYIEGNWSRPTESAGTRWTTNAGDEIPFAHGALWIALTDKAPSFTLIPADAPSRETK
;
A
#
# COMPACT_ATOMS: atom_id res chain seq x y z
N SER A 1 13.51 12.14 11.20
CA SER A 1 12.29 12.21 10.35
C SER A 1 12.06 10.83 9.74
N ALA A 2 10.87 10.54 9.21
CA ALA A 2 10.59 9.24 8.59
C ALA A 2 11.34 9.01 7.25
N GLY A 3 11.99 10.05 6.71
CA GLY A 3 12.79 9.95 5.48
C GLY A 3 11.99 9.91 4.18
N TRP A 4 10.77 10.44 4.18
CA TRP A 4 9.90 10.49 2.99
C TRP A 4 9.91 11.89 2.36
N SER A 5 9.95 11.92 1.04
CA SER A 5 9.61 13.10 0.24
C SER A 5 8.13 13.07 -0.11
N PHE A 6 7.57 14.26 -0.35
CA PHE A 6 6.17 14.45 -0.67
C PHE A 6 6.05 15.29 -1.94
N SER A 7 5.01 15.02 -2.71
CA SER A 7 4.65 15.81 -3.89
C SER A 7 3.14 15.90 -4.02
N ASP A 8 2.65 16.99 -4.61
CA ASP A 8 1.22 17.15 -4.90
C ASP A 8 0.76 16.12 -5.94
N GLU A 9 1.57 15.86 -6.96
CA GLU A 9 1.26 14.92 -8.04
C GLU A 9 2.43 13.98 -8.36
N THR A 10 2.15 12.90 -9.08
CA THR A 10 3.18 11.99 -9.63
C THR A 10 2.82 11.45 -11.00
N GLU A 11 3.80 11.46 -11.90
CA GLU A 11 3.73 10.79 -13.21
C GLU A 11 4.07 9.29 -13.12
N LEU A 12 4.49 8.82 -11.95
CA LEU A 12 4.86 7.43 -11.75
C LEU A 12 3.63 6.53 -11.61
N GLY A 13 3.80 5.27 -12.01
CA GLY A 13 2.88 4.19 -11.69
C GLY A 13 1.84 3.88 -12.76
N THR A 14 1.00 2.91 -12.44
CA THR A 14 -0.02 2.36 -13.33
C THR A 14 -1.40 2.57 -12.73
N ALA A 15 -2.33 3.08 -13.53
CA ALA A 15 -3.69 3.38 -13.08
C ALA A 15 -4.48 2.12 -12.65
N ILE A 16 -5.10 2.19 -11.49
CA ILE A 16 -5.92 1.14 -10.89
C ILE A 16 -7.17 1.73 -10.23
N SER A 17 -8.27 0.99 -10.28
CA SER A 17 -9.50 1.38 -9.57
C SER A 17 -9.54 0.82 -8.14
N SER A 18 -8.82 -0.27 -7.88
CA SER A 18 -8.72 -0.85 -6.54
C SER A 18 -7.51 -1.74 -6.36
N ALA A 19 -7.17 -2.00 -5.09
CA ALA A 19 -6.23 -3.01 -4.69
C ALA A 19 -6.77 -3.81 -3.49
N LYS A 20 -6.35 -5.07 -3.39
CA LYS A 20 -6.68 -5.96 -2.27
C LYS A 20 -5.43 -6.59 -1.69
N VAL A 21 -5.29 -6.48 -0.38
CA VAL A 21 -4.23 -7.11 0.42
C VAL A 21 -4.87 -8.21 1.25
N SER A 22 -4.30 -9.42 1.21
CA SER A 22 -4.88 -10.60 1.87
C SER A 22 -3.89 -11.26 2.83
N TRP A 23 -4.35 -11.46 4.06
CA TRP A 23 -3.74 -12.29 5.10
C TRP A 23 -4.55 -13.59 5.25
N PRO A 24 -4.03 -14.64 5.92
CA PRO A 24 -4.71 -15.94 6.03
C PRO A 24 -6.17 -15.87 6.52
N ALA A 25 -6.49 -14.94 7.43
CA ALA A 25 -7.81 -14.82 8.04
C ALA A 25 -8.45 -13.42 7.83
N SER A 26 -7.88 -12.56 6.99
CA SER A 26 -8.37 -11.20 6.81
C SER A 26 -7.94 -10.59 5.48
N ASN A 27 -8.65 -9.57 5.03
CA ASN A 27 -8.25 -8.79 3.86
C ASN A 27 -8.65 -7.33 4.02
N TYR A 28 -7.85 -6.46 3.43
CA TYR A 28 -8.15 -5.05 3.26
C TYR A 28 -8.28 -4.75 1.77
N GLU A 29 -9.21 -3.88 1.44
CA GLU A 29 -9.37 -3.34 0.10
C GLU A 29 -9.30 -1.82 0.13
N VAL A 30 -8.71 -1.26 -0.91
CA VAL A 30 -8.73 0.18 -1.18
C VAL A 30 -9.35 0.42 -2.53
N PHE A 31 -10.26 1.40 -2.60
CA PHE A 31 -10.96 1.79 -3.81
C PHE A 31 -10.67 3.26 -4.09
N TRP A 32 -10.25 3.58 -5.31
CA TRP A 32 -9.97 4.97 -5.68
C TRP A 32 -11.29 5.74 -5.81
N SER A 33 -11.41 6.86 -5.10
CA SER A 33 -12.49 7.83 -5.32
C SER A 33 -11.96 8.95 -6.19
N THR A 34 -12.44 9.04 -7.44
CA THR A 34 -12.09 10.15 -8.33
C THR A 34 -12.69 11.48 -7.88
N GLU A 35 -13.82 11.46 -7.18
CA GLU A 35 -14.47 12.66 -6.65
C GLU A 35 -13.71 13.27 -5.46
N LYS A 36 -13.17 12.41 -4.59
CA LYS A 36 -12.46 12.84 -3.37
C LYS A 36 -10.95 12.83 -3.52
N GLU A 37 -10.44 12.28 -4.61
CA GLU A 37 -9.01 12.10 -4.88
C GLU A 37 -8.26 11.35 -3.76
N VAL A 38 -8.92 10.34 -3.17
CA VAL A 38 -8.34 9.51 -2.10
C VAL A 38 -8.72 8.03 -2.27
N TRP A 39 -7.94 7.16 -1.63
CA TRP A 39 -8.30 5.76 -1.45
C TRP A 39 -9.30 5.61 -0.32
N GLU A 40 -10.45 5.01 -0.59
CA GLU A 40 -11.43 4.65 0.43
C GLU A 40 -11.23 3.21 0.89
N LEU A 41 -11.16 3.00 2.21
CA LEU A 41 -10.79 1.70 2.80
C LEU A 41 -12.02 0.81 3.05
N SER A 42 -11.82 -0.49 2.88
CA SER A 42 -12.71 -1.56 3.33
C SER A 42 -11.91 -2.65 4.06
N HIS A 43 -12.59 -3.34 4.99
CA HIS A 43 -12.04 -4.46 5.73
C HIS A 43 -13.02 -5.64 5.65
N GLY A 44 -12.56 -6.77 5.13
CA GLY A 44 -13.40 -7.95 4.93
C GLY A 44 -14.59 -7.69 3.99
N GLY A 45 -14.42 -6.83 2.98
CA GLY A 45 -15.48 -6.45 2.04
C GLY A 45 -16.49 -5.42 2.55
N VAL A 46 -16.36 -4.91 3.78
CA VAL A 46 -17.26 -3.88 4.34
C VAL A 46 -16.52 -2.55 4.43
N PRO A 47 -17.17 -1.38 4.15
CA PRO A 47 -16.54 -0.07 4.33
C PRO A 47 -15.93 0.08 5.73
N ASN A 48 -14.67 0.50 5.80
CA ASN A 48 -13.99 0.70 7.07
C ASN A 48 -14.36 2.08 7.62
N LEU A 49 -15.14 2.13 8.70
CA LEU A 49 -15.70 3.36 9.25
C LEU A 49 -15.02 3.75 10.56
N SER A 50 -14.80 5.05 10.75
CA SER A 50 -14.45 5.65 12.04
C SER A 50 -15.61 5.54 13.06
N SER A 51 -15.33 5.86 14.32
CA SER A 51 -16.34 5.84 15.39
C SER A 51 -17.53 6.79 15.18
N ILE A 52 -17.41 7.77 14.27
CA ILE A 52 -18.47 8.71 13.90
C ILE A 52 -19.16 8.34 12.57
N GLY A 53 -18.85 7.17 12.00
CA GLY A 53 -19.46 6.66 10.77
C GLY A 53 -18.84 7.16 9.47
N ALA A 54 -17.82 8.02 9.51
CA ALA A 54 -17.09 8.45 8.32
C ALA A 54 -16.17 7.34 7.82
N ARG A 55 -16.18 7.05 6.51
CA ARG A 55 -15.28 6.06 5.90
C ARG A 55 -13.83 6.53 6.00
N LEU A 56 -12.95 5.64 6.43
CA LEU A 56 -11.51 5.89 6.51
C LEU A 56 -10.94 5.97 5.10
N THR A 57 -10.01 6.91 4.91
CA THR A 57 -9.35 7.16 3.63
C THR A 57 -7.82 7.17 3.78
N ALA A 58 -7.14 7.08 2.65
CA ALA A 58 -5.70 7.27 2.54
C ALA A 58 -5.37 8.07 1.28
N ASP A 59 -4.54 9.09 1.42
CA ASP A 59 -3.88 9.76 0.29
C ASP A 59 -2.73 8.88 -0.21
N THR A 60 -2.02 8.22 0.71
CA THR A 60 -1.02 7.19 0.39
C THR A 60 -1.31 5.87 1.12
N PHE A 61 -1.44 4.78 0.36
CA PHE A 61 -1.55 3.44 0.89
C PHE A 61 -0.31 2.61 0.51
N VAL A 62 0.51 2.27 1.51
CA VAL A 62 1.75 1.52 1.35
C VAL A 62 1.49 0.03 1.55
N ILE A 63 1.94 -0.79 0.61
CA ILE A 63 1.94 -2.25 0.73
C ILE A 63 3.40 -2.68 0.78
N GLN A 64 3.91 -2.91 2.00
CA GLN A 64 5.31 -3.28 2.21
C GLN A 64 5.43 -4.80 2.32
N LEU A 65 6.13 -5.42 1.36
CA LEU A 65 6.40 -6.85 1.41
C LEU A 65 7.52 -7.11 2.41
N VAL A 66 7.21 -7.83 3.48
CA VAL A 66 8.14 -8.19 4.56
C VAL A 66 8.16 -9.70 4.74
N SER A 67 9.27 -10.21 5.25
CA SER A 67 9.29 -11.59 5.72
C SER A 67 8.47 -11.67 7.02
N ILE A 68 7.47 -12.56 7.02
CA ILE A 68 6.69 -12.89 8.20
C ILE A 68 7.07 -14.32 8.58
N THR A 69 7.71 -14.49 9.73
CA THR A 69 8.13 -15.79 10.24
C THR A 69 7.60 -16.01 11.65
N ASP A 70 7.55 -17.27 12.04
CA ASP A 70 7.29 -17.66 13.42
C ASP A 70 8.31 -16.97 14.36
N SER A 71 7.83 -16.21 15.36
CA SER A 71 8.76 -15.59 16.31
C SER A 71 9.36 -16.62 17.27
N ILE A 72 10.52 -16.29 17.84
CA ILE A 72 11.14 -17.05 18.93
C ILE A 72 10.34 -16.95 20.25
N TYR A 73 9.33 -16.08 20.32
CA TYR A 73 8.46 -15.90 21.48
C TYR A 73 7.20 -16.77 21.31
N LYS A 74 7.13 -17.84 22.09
CA LYS A 74 5.92 -18.65 22.24
C LYS A 74 5.03 -18.00 23.28
N ASP A 75 3.74 -17.84 23.00
CA ASP A 75 2.79 -17.46 24.04
C ASP A 75 2.73 -18.56 25.12
N LYS A 76 2.10 -18.27 26.26
CA LYS A 76 2.02 -19.22 27.39
C LYS A 76 1.23 -20.50 27.08
N VAL A 77 0.58 -20.59 25.92
CA VAL A 77 -0.34 -21.66 25.51
C VAL A 77 0.02 -22.33 24.16
N GLY A 78 1.16 -21.99 23.54
CA GLY A 78 1.69 -22.64 22.34
C GLY A 78 1.35 -21.95 21.00
N GLY A 79 0.67 -20.81 21.00
CA GLY A 79 0.48 -19.97 19.81
C GLY A 79 1.76 -19.20 19.46
N VAL A 80 2.17 -19.29 18.21
CA VAL A 80 3.31 -18.54 17.70
C VAL A 80 2.87 -17.11 17.40
N THR A 81 3.54 -16.13 18.02
CA THR A 81 3.37 -14.74 17.60
C THR A 81 4.14 -14.54 16.29
N PRO A 82 3.52 -14.07 15.20
CA PRO A 82 4.24 -13.79 13.96
C PRO A 82 5.20 -12.60 14.15
N PHE A 83 6.43 -12.74 13.65
CA PHE A 83 7.42 -11.67 13.57
C PHE A 83 7.46 -11.10 12.15
N SER A 84 7.20 -9.80 12.02
CA SER A 84 7.32 -9.07 10.75
C SER A 84 8.65 -8.32 10.69
N ALA A 85 9.55 -8.76 9.81
CA ALA A 85 10.88 -8.16 9.65
C ALA A 85 10.78 -6.80 8.93
N THR A 86 10.76 -5.70 9.69
CA THR A 86 10.65 -4.33 9.14
C THR A 86 12.00 -3.61 8.98
N VAL A 87 13.07 -4.12 9.59
CA VAL A 87 14.46 -3.70 9.32
C VAL A 87 15.02 -4.58 8.22
N GLY A 88 15.64 -3.96 7.22
CA GLY A 88 16.19 -4.62 6.04
C GLY A 88 15.81 -3.90 4.77
N SER A 89 15.54 -4.67 3.72
CA SER A 89 15.07 -4.16 2.44
C SER A 89 14.17 -5.18 1.77
N GLY A 90 13.28 -4.71 0.89
CA GLY A 90 12.39 -5.59 0.16
C GLY A 90 11.62 -4.87 -0.93
N LYS A 91 10.67 -5.57 -1.53
CA LYS A 91 9.75 -5.03 -2.54
C LYS A 91 8.49 -4.47 -1.89
N GLY A 92 7.74 -3.68 -2.64
CA GLY A 92 6.41 -3.28 -2.25
C GLY A 92 5.79 -2.32 -3.25
N PHE A 93 4.67 -1.73 -2.84
CA PHE A 93 3.85 -0.89 -3.69
C PHE A 93 3.42 0.36 -2.93
N ILE A 94 3.51 1.51 -3.59
CA ILE A 94 2.94 2.77 -3.12
C ILE A 94 1.70 3.07 -3.96
N LEU A 95 0.55 3.21 -3.30
CA LEU A 95 -0.69 3.58 -3.95
C LEU A 95 -1.01 5.03 -3.59
N ARG A 96 -1.16 5.87 -4.61
CA ARG A 96 -1.56 7.29 -4.53
C ARG A 96 -2.10 7.72 -5.89
N ASP A 97 -2.92 8.76 -5.92
CA ASP A 97 -3.39 9.39 -7.17
C ASP A 97 -4.06 8.39 -8.15
N GLY A 98 -4.77 7.39 -7.63
CA GLY A 98 -5.40 6.33 -8.43
C GLY A 98 -4.42 5.39 -9.15
N LYS A 99 -3.15 5.39 -8.76
CA LYS A 99 -2.08 4.58 -9.35
C LYS A 99 -1.43 3.68 -8.31
N TYR A 100 -0.80 2.59 -8.76
CA TYR A 100 0.21 1.89 -7.97
C TYR A 100 1.60 2.10 -8.57
N ILE A 101 2.60 2.27 -7.72
CA ILE A 101 4.01 2.40 -8.07
C ILE A 101 4.73 1.22 -7.41
N GLU A 102 5.25 0.30 -8.21
CA GLU A 102 6.13 -0.76 -7.70
C GLU A 102 7.50 -0.16 -7.33
N GLY A 103 8.00 -0.53 -6.15
CA GLY A 103 9.26 -0.02 -5.65
C GLY A 103 10.00 -0.97 -4.71
N ASN A 104 11.12 -0.45 -4.23
CA ASN A 104 11.98 -1.08 -3.25
C ASN A 104 11.94 -0.24 -1.97
N TRP A 105 11.76 -0.89 -0.83
CA TRP A 105 11.91 -0.25 0.47
C TRP A 105 13.26 -0.62 1.09
N SER A 106 13.85 0.32 1.83
CA SER A 106 15.05 0.09 2.62
C SER A 106 14.96 0.78 3.96
N ARG A 107 15.23 0.03 5.03
CA ARG A 107 15.28 0.48 6.40
C ARG A 107 16.48 -0.20 7.10
N PRO A 108 17.68 0.39 7.05
CA PRO A 108 18.91 -0.30 7.47
C PRO A 108 19.00 -0.56 8.99
N THR A 109 18.33 0.23 9.82
CA THR A 109 18.34 0.08 11.29
C THR A 109 16.95 0.34 11.89
N GLU A 110 16.76 -0.06 13.15
CA GLU A 110 15.54 0.21 13.92
C GLU A 110 15.29 1.70 14.20
N SER A 111 16.32 2.54 14.10
CA SER A 111 16.20 4.00 14.25
C SER A 111 16.05 4.73 12.92
N ALA A 112 16.24 4.04 11.79
CA ALA A 112 16.12 4.61 10.47
C ALA A 112 14.65 4.71 10.02
N GLY A 113 14.39 5.69 9.17
CA GLY A 113 13.18 5.75 8.35
C GLY A 113 13.19 4.69 7.24
N THR A 114 12.02 4.42 6.65
CA THR A 114 11.90 3.51 5.50
C THR A 114 11.95 4.32 4.21
N ARG A 115 13.02 4.22 3.43
CA ARG A 115 13.13 4.88 2.13
C ARG A 115 12.45 4.05 1.04
N TRP A 116 11.79 4.71 0.11
CA TRP A 116 11.15 4.09 -1.06
C TRP A 116 11.77 4.59 -2.36
N THR A 117 12.14 3.66 -3.24
CA THR A 117 12.67 3.98 -4.56
C THR A 117 12.01 3.15 -5.66
N THR A 118 11.95 3.68 -6.87
CA THR A 118 11.57 2.94 -8.07
C THR A 118 12.58 1.81 -8.32
N ASN A 119 12.28 0.93 -9.28
CA ASN A 119 13.23 -0.08 -9.75
C ASN A 119 14.48 0.53 -10.42
N ALA A 120 14.40 1.78 -10.88
CA ALA A 120 15.55 2.52 -11.42
C ALA A 120 16.40 3.21 -10.34
N GLY A 121 15.90 3.27 -9.09
CA GLY A 121 16.59 3.87 -7.94
C GLY A 121 16.16 5.29 -7.60
N ASP A 122 15.27 5.88 -8.40
CA ASP A 122 14.69 7.21 -8.13
C ASP A 122 13.78 7.16 -6.91
N GLU A 123 13.69 8.25 -6.15
CA GLU A 123 12.81 8.32 -4.99
C GLU A 123 11.33 8.31 -5.39
N ILE A 124 10.49 7.62 -4.63
CA ILE A 124 9.03 7.63 -4.81
C ILE A 124 8.43 8.63 -3.81
N PRO A 125 7.89 9.78 -4.25
CA PRO A 125 7.27 10.75 -3.35
C PRO A 125 5.88 10.27 -2.91
N PHE A 126 5.53 10.55 -1.65
CA PHE A 126 4.21 10.27 -1.09
C PHE A 126 3.26 11.45 -1.30
N ALA A 127 1.95 11.18 -1.33
CA ALA A 127 0.97 12.25 -1.32
C ALA A 127 0.90 12.90 0.06
N HIS A 128 0.60 14.19 0.11
CA HIS A 128 0.33 14.88 1.36
C HIS A 128 -0.99 14.37 1.95
N GLY A 129 -1.01 13.97 3.23
CA GLY A 129 -2.24 13.59 3.92
C GLY A 129 -2.16 12.29 4.71
N ALA A 130 -3.30 11.59 4.77
CA ALA A 130 -3.46 10.33 5.48
C ALA A 130 -2.64 9.22 4.84
N LEU A 131 -1.87 8.51 5.67
CA LEU A 131 -1.01 7.43 5.23
C LEU A 131 -1.33 6.14 5.98
N TRP A 132 -1.49 5.06 5.23
CA TRP A 132 -1.70 3.71 5.75
C TRP A 132 -0.58 2.78 5.28
N ILE A 133 -0.13 1.88 6.15
CA ILE A 133 0.90 0.88 5.82
C ILE A 133 0.35 -0.52 6.11
N ALA A 134 0.27 -1.35 5.08
CA ALA A 134 0.01 -2.77 5.17
C ALA A 134 1.34 -3.54 5.11
N LEU A 135 1.67 -4.27 6.17
CA LEU A 135 2.78 -5.22 6.19
C LEU A 135 2.25 -6.61 5.82
N THR A 136 2.80 -7.21 4.76
CA THR A 136 2.33 -8.51 4.24
C THR A 136 3.49 -9.29 3.64
N ASP A 137 3.37 -10.62 3.60
CA ASP A 137 4.27 -11.53 2.90
C ASP A 137 3.75 -11.92 1.50
N LYS A 138 2.52 -11.48 1.16
CA LYS A 138 1.85 -11.75 -0.11
C LYS A 138 1.69 -10.50 -0.95
N ALA A 139 1.95 -10.64 -2.25
CA ALA A 139 1.66 -9.60 -3.23
C ALA A 139 0.15 -9.28 -3.24
N PRO A 140 -0.23 -8.00 -3.41
CA PRO A 140 -1.62 -7.61 -3.54
C PRO A 140 -2.18 -8.01 -4.91
N SER A 141 -3.50 -8.01 -5.04
CA SER A 141 -4.17 -8.05 -6.34
C SER A 141 -4.68 -6.67 -6.71
N PHE A 142 -4.46 -6.25 -7.95
CA PHE A 142 -4.87 -4.95 -8.49
C PHE A 142 -6.01 -5.10 -9.50
N THR A 143 -6.94 -4.15 -9.50
CA THR A 143 -7.92 -3.99 -10.58
C THR A 143 -7.44 -2.86 -11.49
N LEU A 144 -6.84 -3.23 -12.62
CA LEU A 144 -6.34 -2.26 -13.60
C LEU A 144 -7.51 -1.50 -14.24
N ILE A 145 -7.31 -0.20 -14.49
CA ILE A 145 -8.18 0.57 -15.38
C ILE A 145 -7.66 0.33 -16.80
N PRO A 146 -8.44 -0.27 -17.71
CA PRO A 146 -8.02 -0.41 -19.09
C PRO A 146 -7.71 0.98 -19.67
N ALA A 147 -6.58 1.12 -20.35
CA ALA A 147 -6.36 2.30 -21.17
C ALA A 147 -7.47 2.34 -22.23
N ASP A 148 -8.16 3.48 -22.38
CA ASP A 148 -9.21 3.65 -23.38
C ASP A 148 -8.70 3.14 -24.74
N ALA A 149 -9.36 2.12 -25.27
CA ALA A 149 -9.12 1.68 -26.63
C ALA A 149 -9.43 2.88 -27.56
N PRO A 150 -8.57 3.23 -28.53
CA PRO A 150 -8.88 4.30 -29.45
C PRO A 150 -10.20 3.98 -30.13
N SER A 151 -11.18 4.87 -29.98
CA SER A 151 -12.46 4.76 -30.66
C SER A 151 -12.16 4.67 -32.16
N ARG A 152 -12.46 3.53 -32.78
CA ARG A 152 -12.50 3.45 -34.24
C ARG A 152 -13.65 4.33 -34.70
N GLU A 153 -13.35 5.58 -35.03
CA GLU A 153 -14.22 6.38 -35.89
C GLU A 153 -14.39 5.60 -37.20
N THR A 154 -15.58 5.07 -37.40
CA THR A 154 -15.97 4.45 -38.66
C THR A 154 -16.58 5.55 -39.50
N LYS A 155 -15.89 5.92 -40.57
CA LYS A 155 -16.36 6.85 -41.60
C LYS A 155 -17.43 6.19 -42.48
#